data_AF-A0A0F9YIR8-F1
#
_entry.id   AF-A0A0F9YIR8-F1
#
_cell.length_a   1.000
_cell.length_b   1.000
_cell.length_c   1.000
_cell.angle_alpha   90.00
_cell.angle_beta   90.00
_cell.angle_gamma   90.00
#
_symmetry.space_group_name_H-M   'P 1'
#
loop_
_entity.id
_entity.type
_entity.pdbx_description
1 polymer ?
#
loop_
_entity_poly.entity_id
_entity_poly.type
_entity_poly.pdbx_seq_one_letter_code
_entity_poly.pdbx_strand_id
1 'polypeptide(L)' 'MASLSPDLDIVLTQLTERLLTQDQTYAETYVMAKGQLYRTELHLCPVPPHELPADL' A
#
# COMPACT_ATOMS: atom_id res chain seq x y z
N MET A 1 2.71 -14.22 -8.93
CA MET A 1 2.56 -13.07 -8.03
C MET A 1 3.27 -13.43 -6.74
N ALA A 2 4.21 -12.61 -6.27
CA ALA A 2 4.85 -12.86 -4.98
C ALA A 2 3.80 -12.62 -3.89
N SER A 3 3.53 -13.63 -3.05
CA SER A 3 2.69 -13.42 -1.87
C SER A 3 3.45 -12.54 -0.89
N LEU A 4 2.85 -11.45 -0.45
CA LEU A 4 3.38 -10.66 0.65
C LEU A 4 3.31 -11.51 1.92
N SER A 5 4.24 -11.26 2.86
CA SER A 5 4.14 -11.91 4.17
C SER A 5 2.91 -11.37 4.91
N PRO A 6 2.25 -12.15 5.78
CA PRO A 6 1.08 -11.70 6.54
C PRO A 6 1.34 -10.42 7.33
N ASP A 7 2.54 -10.26 7.88
CA ASP A 7 2.94 -9.06 8.62
C ASP A 7 2.95 -7.80 7.71
N LEU A 8 3.31 -7.97 6.43
CA LEU A 8 3.35 -6.88 5.48
C LEU A 8 1.94 -6.46 5.06
N ASP A 9 1.00 -7.40 4.93
CA ASP A 9 -0.41 -7.10 4.66
C ASP A 9 -1.05 -6.28 5.79
N ILE A 10 -0.77 -6.64 7.04
CA ILE A 10 -1.25 -5.89 8.21
C ILE A 10 -0.70 -4.47 8.19
N VAL A 11 0.61 -4.30 7.97
CA VAL A 11 1.26 -2.99 7.95
C VAL A 11 0.72 -2.13 6.80
N LEU A 12 0.52 -2.71 5.61
CA LEU A 12 -0.05 -2.01 4.46
C LEU A 12 -1.50 -1.60 4.71
N THR A 13 -2.30 -2.43 5.39
CA THR A 13 -3.68 -2.10 5.77
C THR A 13 -3.70 -0.90 6.71
N GLN A 14 -2.93 -0.94 7.80
CA GLN A 14 -2.85 0.15 8.77
C GLN A 14 -2.35 1.46 8.16
N LEU A 15 -1.35 1.38 7.28
CA LEU A 15 -0.85 2.53 6.55
C LEU A 15 -1.92 3.11 5.62
N THR A 16 -2.64 2.25 4.91
CA THR A 16 -3.74 2.64 4.02
C THR A 16 -4.84 3.36 4.79
N GLU A 17 -5.31 2.79 5.91
CA GLU A 17 -6.31 3.42 6.77
C GLU A 17 -5.88 4.80 7.25
N ARG A 18 -4.62 4.93 7.66
CA ARG A 18 -4.06 6.21 8.13
C ARG A 18 -4.02 7.26 7.02
N LEU A 19 -3.57 6.90 5.82
CA LEU A 19 -3.51 7.83 4.69
C LEU A 19 -4.91 8.29 4.28
N LEU A 20 -5.86 7.36 4.17
CA LEU A 20 -7.24 7.70 3.83
C LEU A 20 -7.92 8.57 4.89
N THR A 21 -7.64 8.34 6.18
CA THR A 21 -8.12 9.20 7.28
C THR A 21 -7.59 10.64 7.17
N GLN A 22 -6.47 10.83 6.50
CA GLN A 22 -5.82 12.13 6.29
C GLN A 22 -6.11 12.73 4.91
N ASP A 23 -7.06 12.16 4.16
CA ASP A 23 -7.35 12.52 2.76
C ASP A 23 -6.11 12.47 1.84
N GLN A 24 -5.17 11.57 2.14
CA GLN A 24 -3.97 11.34 1.34
C GLN A 24 -4.10 10.02 0.58
N THR A 25 -3.72 10.04 -0.70
CA THR A 25 -3.68 8.85 -1.57
C THR A 25 -2.26 8.47 -1.98
N TYR A 26 -1.26 9.18 -1.46
CA TYR A 26 0.14 8.98 -1.79
C TYR A 26 1.01 9.10 -0.55
N ALA A 27 1.98 8.19 -0.43
CA ALA A 27 3.05 8.28 0.53
C ALA A 27 4.37 7.85 -0.10
N GLU A 28 5.45 8.54 0.22
CA GLU A 28 6.81 8.14 -0.13
C GLU A 28 7.71 8.05 1.09
N THR A 29 8.66 7.13 1.03
CA THR A 29 9.71 6.99 2.02
C THR A 29 10.98 6.42 1.38
N TYR A 30 12.07 6.46 2.13
CA TYR A 30 13.34 5.87 1.73
C TYR A 30 13.69 4.72 2.66
N VAL A 31 14.03 3.58 2.09
CA VAL A 31 14.45 2.39 2.84
C VAL A 31 15.86 2.00 2.44
N MET A 32 16.69 1.65 3.43
CA MET A 32 18.03 1.14 3.19
C MET A 32 18.02 -0.38 3.23
N ALA A 33 18.39 -1.02 2.12
CA ALA A 33 18.48 -2.47 2.03
C ALA A 33 19.70 -2.86 1.21
N LYS A 34 20.41 -3.93 1.59
CA LYS A 34 21.59 -4.43 0.87
C LYS A 34 22.64 -3.33 0.56
N GLY A 35 22.81 -2.37 1.46
CA GLY A 35 23.74 -1.24 1.30
C GLY A 35 23.33 -0.19 0.27
N GLN A 36 22.09 -0.23 -0.22
CA GLN A 36 21.55 0.73 -1.19
C GLN A 36 20.31 1.41 -0.60
N LEU A 37 20.10 2.67 -0.99
CA LEU A 37 18.90 3.44 -0.65
C LEU A 37 17.87 3.24 -1.75
N TYR A 38 16.66 2.83 -1.39
CA TYR A 38 15.53 2.68 -2.29
C TYR A 38 14.48 3.72 -1.94
N ARG A 39 13.87 4.31 -2.96
CA ARG A 39 12.63 5.06 -2.81
C ARG A 39 11.47 4.08 -2.87
N THR A 40 10.60 4.12 -1.88
CA THR A 40 9.38 3.31 -1.82
C THR A 40 8.19 4.25 -1.85
N GLU A 41 7.27 3.97 -2.75
CA GLU A 41 6.06 4.76 -2.96
C GLU A 41 4.85 3.86 -2.76
N LEU A 42 3.83 4.38 -2.08
CA LEU A 42 2.52 3.79 -1.97
C LEU A 42 1.52 4.74 -2.65
N HIS A 43 0.78 4.20 -3.62
CA HIS A 43 -0.28 4.90 -4.34
C HIS A 43 -1.60 4.17 -4.07
N LEU A 44 -2.57 4.90 -3.52
CA LEU A 44 -3.93 4.40 -3.30
C LEU A 44 -4.79 4.84 -4.47
N CYS A 45 -5.14 3.88 -5.33
CA CYS A 45 -6.03 4.10 -6.45
C CYS A 45 -7.42 3.55 -6.10
N PRO A 46 -8.49 4.34 -6.20
CA PRO A 46 -9.84 3.83 -6.06
C PRO A 46 -10.08 2.72 -7.08
N VAL A 47 -10.56 1.57 -6.62
CA VAL A 47 -10.99 0.49 -7.52
C VAL A 47 -12.36 0.89 -8.07
N PRO A 48 -12.52 0.98 -9.41
CA PRO A 48 -13.80 1.35 -9.97
C PRO A 48 -14.83 0.22 -9.74
N PRO A 49 -16.13 0.54 -9.59
CA PRO A 49 -17.13 -0.44 -9.16
C PRO A 49 -17.27 -1.68 -10.05
N HIS A 50 -16.91 -1.57 -11.33
CA HIS A 50 -16.99 -2.67 -12.30
C HIS A 50 -15.83 -3.67 -12.19
N GLU A 51 -14.77 -3.33 -11.46
CA GLU A 51 -13.63 -4.21 -11.14
C GLU A 51 -13.79 -4.89 -9.78
N LEU A 52 -14.81 -4.50 -8.99
CA LEU A 52 -15.10 -5.16 -7.73
C LEU A 52 -15.62 -6.58 -8.04
N PRO A 53 -15.05 -7.63 -7.43
CA PRO A 53 -15.63 -8.97 -7.52
C PRO A 53 -17.09 -8.93 -7.08
N ALA A 54 -17.95 -9.64 -7.82
CA ALA A 54 -19.39 -9.65 -7.59
C ALA A 54 -19.79 -10.21 -6.20
N ASP A 55 -18.85 -10.84 -5.50
CA ASP A 55 -19.04 -11.52 -4.23
C ASP A 55 -18.33 -10.82 -3.04
N LEU A 56 -18.01 -9.53 -3.15
CA LEU A 56 -17.44 -8.74 -2.04
C LEU A 56 -18.48 -8.35 -0.99
#